data_AF-A0A916Z1Q5-F1
#
_entry.id   AF-A0A916Z1Q5-F1
#
_cell.length_a   1.000
_cell.length_b   1.000
_cell.length_c   1.000
_cell.angle_alpha   90.00
_cell.angle_beta   90.00
_cell.angle_gamma   90.00
#
_symmetry.space_group_name_H-M   'P 1'
#
loop_
_entity.id
_entity.type
_entity.pdbx_description
1 polymer ?
#
loop_
_entity_poly.entity_id
_entity_poly.type
_entity_poly.pdbx_seq_one_letter_code
_entity_poly.pdbx_strand_id
1 'polypeptide(L)'
;MEEQQTKRHIFTPIVLVLLVFSLIGNVYLITKLMHHDQDKRVSRGLAVINAGNEAKLHVESVQYNVKELLDQNDIAGRISSKTALQAAFKQAQSLNTLVNEANESSKEPITFTKRTSATFLSQVEQSTGMIGNHEGALSESERSYLKQVEEWYAQLQAALSTFDEDTLSEIAAQTILVDDSWVKMTQKLQSIMDEPANVMYQPET
;
A
#
# COMPACT_ATOMS: atom_id res chain seq x y z
N MET A 1 -18.79 56.64 -65.56
CA MET A 1 -17.69 56.11 -64.75
C MET A 1 -18.33 55.29 -63.65
N GLU A 2 -18.40 53.98 -63.82
CA GLU A 2 -18.94 53.07 -62.79
C GLU A 2 -17.83 52.77 -61.78
N GLU A 3 -18.06 53.13 -60.52
CA GLU A 3 -17.17 52.76 -59.41
C GLU A 3 -17.26 51.25 -59.19
N GLN A 4 -16.19 50.53 -59.57
CA GLN A 4 -16.02 49.13 -59.18
C GLN A 4 -15.82 49.05 -57.66
N GLN A 5 -16.89 48.77 -56.92
CA GLN A 5 -16.79 48.35 -55.52
C GLN A 5 -16.01 47.03 -55.45
N THR A 6 -14.73 47.11 -55.09
CA THR A 6 -13.91 45.95 -54.72
C THR A 6 -14.55 45.24 -53.52
N LYS A 7 -15.21 44.09 -53.76
CA LYS A 7 -15.67 43.17 -52.71
C LYS A 7 -14.48 42.80 -51.82
N ARG A 8 -14.44 43.31 -50.59
CA ARG A 8 -13.40 42.94 -49.60
C ARG A 8 -13.42 41.42 -49.40
N HIS A 9 -12.29 40.75 -49.66
CA HIS A 9 -12.11 39.32 -49.43
C HIS A 9 -12.12 39.02 -47.91
N ILE A 10 -13.32 38.86 -47.35
CA ILE A 10 -13.55 38.50 -45.94
C ILE A 10 -13.28 37.02 -45.63
N PHE A 11 -13.11 36.18 -46.64
CA PHE A 11 -12.86 34.75 -46.46
C PHE A 11 -11.53 34.46 -45.75
N THR A 12 -10.45 35.10 -46.19
CA THR A 12 -9.10 34.92 -45.61
C THR A 12 -9.05 35.23 -44.10
N PRO A 13 -9.56 36.37 -43.60
CA PRO A 13 -9.56 36.62 -42.16
C PRO A 13 -10.45 35.65 -41.39
N ILE A 14 -11.58 35.19 -41.95
CA ILE A 14 -12.45 34.19 -41.29
C ILE A 14 -11.72 32.85 -41.14
N VAL A 15 -11.08 32.36 -42.20
CA VAL A 15 -10.31 31.10 -42.15
C VAL A 15 -9.14 31.21 -41.19
N LEU A 16 -8.47 32.36 -41.15
CA LEU A 16 -7.33 32.59 -40.24
C LEU A 16 -7.78 32.62 -38.77
N VAL A 17 -8.93 33.23 -38.48
CA VAL A 17 -9.55 33.19 -37.14
C VAL A 17 -9.95 31.77 -36.76
N LEU A 18 -10.62 31.02 -37.66
CA LEU A 18 -11.00 29.63 -37.42
C LEU A 18 -9.78 28.73 -37.20
N LEU A 19 -8.70 28.94 -37.96
CA LEU A 19 -7.43 28.23 -37.80
C LEU A 19 -6.84 28.50 -36.41
N VAL A 20 -6.76 29.77 -36.00
CA VAL A 20 -6.23 30.15 -34.68
C VAL A 20 -7.08 29.58 -33.56
N PHE A 21 -8.42 29.65 -33.65
CA PHE A 21 -9.31 29.04 -32.67
C PHE A 21 -9.14 27.51 -32.59
N SER A 22 -8.98 26.84 -33.74
CA SER A 22 -8.71 25.40 -33.80
C SER A 22 -7.38 25.04 -33.13
N LEU A 23 -6.33 25.81 -33.40
CA LEU A 23 -5.00 25.60 -32.82
C LEU A 23 -5.01 25.82 -31.30
N ILE A 24 -5.62 26.92 -30.84
CA ILE A 24 -5.77 27.21 -29.40
C ILE A 24 -6.60 26.13 -28.72
N GLY A 25 -7.71 25.71 -29.33
CA GLY A 25 -8.57 24.66 -28.79
C GLY A 25 -7.83 23.33 -28.62
N ASN A 26 -7.08 22.89 -29.62
CA ASN A 26 -6.31 21.66 -29.55
C ASN A 26 -5.20 21.73 -28.49
N VAL A 27 -4.43 22.82 -28.45
CA VAL A 27 -3.39 23.00 -27.43
C VAL A 27 -4.00 23.02 -26.03
N TYR A 28 -5.10 23.76 -25.84
CA TYR A 28 -5.80 23.81 -24.56
C TYR A 28 -6.30 22.43 -24.12
N LEU A 29 -6.89 21.65 -25.01
CA LEU A 29 -7.36 20.29 -24.72
C LEU A 29 -6.21 19.35 -24.36
N ILE A 30 -5.10 19.40 -25.10
CA ILE A 30 -3.91 18.60 -24.83
C ILE A 30 -3.31 18.97 -23.46
N THR A 31 -3.15 20.26 -23.18
CA THR A 31 -2.64 20.74 -21.89
C THR A 31 -3.54 20.30 -20.73
N LYS A 32 -4.87 20.39 -20.90
CA LYS A 32 -5.82 19.93 -19.87
C LYS A 32 -5.75 18.42 -19.65
N LEU A 33 -5.60 17.64 -20.72
CA LEU A 33 -5.44 16.19 -20.62
C LEU A 33 -4.14 15.81 -19.90
N MET A 34 -3.03 16.49 -20.24
CA MET A 34 -1.74 16.28 -19.57
C MET A 34 -1.80 16.60 -18.07
N HIS A 35 -2.45 17.71 -17.69
CA HIS A 35 -2.63 18.04 -16.27
C HIS A 35 -3.48 17.00 -15.54
N HIS A 36 -4.59 16.56 -16.14
CA HIS A 36 -5.45 15.53 -15.53
C HIS A 36 -4.72 14.20 -15.32
N ASP A 37 -3.90 13.79 -16.27
CA ASP A 37 -3.09 12.58 -16.14
C ASP A 37 -1.98 12.74 -15.11
N GLN A 38 -1.39 13.93 -15.00
CA GLN A 38 -0.42 14.24 -13.95
C GLN A 38 -1.05 14.17 -12.55
N ASP A 39 -2.23 14.77 -12.35
CA ASP A 39 -2.95 14.75 -11.08
C ASP A 39 -3.28 13.31 -10.64
N LYS A 40 -3.71 12.46 -11.60
CA LYS A 40 -3.95 11.04 -11.33
C LYS A 40 -2.68 10.30 -10.90
N ARG A 41 -1.55 10.56 -11.58
CA ARG A 41 -0.27 9.93 -11.24
C ARG A 41 0.21 10.38 -9.87
N VAL A 42 0.11 11.67 -9.56
CA VAL A 42 0.45 12.20 -8.23
C VAL A 42 -0.43 11.56 -7.16
N SER A 43 -1.74 11.50 -7.36
CA SER A 43 -2.68 10.87 -6.42
C SER A 43 -2.33 9.40 -6.16
N ARG A 44 -2.05 8.64 -7.22
CA ARG A 44 -1.64 7.23 -7.10
C ARG A 44 -0.30 7.08 -6.36
N GLY A 45 0.70 7.90 -6.71
CA GLY A 45 2.00 7.87 -6.03
C GLY A 45 1.89 8.19 -4.54
N LEU A 46 1.08 9.18 -4.16
CA LEU A 46 0.80 9.49 -2.76
C LEU A 46 0.09 8.33 -2.05
N ALA A 47 -0.83 7.62 -2.73
CA ALA A 47 -1.48 6.45 -2.19
C ALA A 47 -0.48 5.31 -1.90
N VAL A 48 0.49 5.07 -2.80
CA VAL A 48 1.57 4.09 -2.58
C VAL A 48 2.45 4.49 -1.40
N ILE A 49 2.85 5.78 -1.31
CA ILE A 49 3.64 6.29 -0.19
C ILE A 49 2.91 6.12 1.13
N ASN A 50 1.63 6.51 1.18
CA ASN A 50 0.83 6.38 2.38
C ASN A 50 0.63 4.90 2.77
N ALA A 51 0.33 4.02 1.82
CA ALA A 51 0.18 2.59 2.07
C ALA A 51 1.48 1.95 2.59
N GLY A 52 2.63 2.34 2.04
CA GLY A 52 3.95 1.89 2.51
C GLY A 52 4.23 2.31 3.95
N ASN A 53 3.94 3.57 4.29
CA ASN A 53 4.16 4.10 5.64
C ASN A 53 3.19 3.50 6.66
N GLU A 54 1.92 3.32 6.30
CA GLU A 54 0.94 2.62 7.14
C GLU A 54 1.30 1.13 7.30
N ALA A 55 1.83 0.48 6.26
CA ALA A 55 2.32 -0.89 6.36
C ALA A 55 3.51 -1.02 7.33
N LYS A 56 4.47 -0.08 7.31
CA LYS A 56 5.55 -0.01 8.32
C LYS A 56 4.97 0.08 9.73
N LEU A 57 4.07 1.04 9.97
CA LEU A 57 3.45 1.25 11.28
C LEU A 57 2.70 0.02 11.77
N HIS A 58 1.97 -0.66 10.88
CA HIS A 58 1.29 -1.91 11.22
C HIS A 58 2.29 -3.00 11.65
N VAL A 59 3.34 -3.23 10.86
CA VAL A 59 4.34 -4.27 11.14
C VAL A 59 5.07 -4.00 12.45
N GLU A 60 5.52 -2.76 12.66
CA GLU A 60 6.17 -2.34 13.90
C GLU A 60 5.25 -2.50 15.12
N SER A 61 3.98 -2.08 14.98
CA SER A 61 3.00 -2.17 16.06
C SER A 61 2.69 -3.62 16.41
N VAL A 62 2.49 -4.50 15.43
CA VAL A 62 2.24 -5.92 15.70
C VAL A 62 3.44 -6.56 16.37
N GLN A 63 4.65 -6.35 15.83
CA GLN A 63 5.87 -6.91 16.40
C GLN A 63 6.10 -6.47 17.85
N TYR A 64 5.94 -5.17 18.13
CA TYR A 64 6.04 -4.62 19.48
C TYR A 64 5.04 -5.29 20.43
N ASN A 65 3.76 -5.36 20.05
CA ASN A 65 2.72 -5.90 20.92
C ASN A 65 2.79 -7.42 21.10
N VAL A 66 3.29 -8.16 20.10
CA VAL A 66 3.58 -9.60 20.23
C VAL A 66 4.71 -9.84 21.22
N LYS A 67 5.76 -9.02 21.17
CA LYS A 67 6.88 -9.08 22.11
C LYS A 67 6.44 -8.74 23.54
N GLU A 68 5.68 -7.66 23.71
CA GLU A 68 5.07 -7.32 25.00
C GLU A 68 4.24 -8.50 25.52
N LEU A 69 3.36 -9.08 24.69
CA LEU A 69 2.54 -10.22 25.08
C LEU A 69 3.37 -11.44 25.54
N LEU A 70 4.51 -11.69 24.91
CA LEU A 70 5.45 -12.76 25.31
C LEU A 70 6.11 -12.50 26.67
N ASP A 71 6.38 -11.24 26.99
CA ASP A 71 7.06 -10.80 28.21
C ASP A 71 6.11 -10.68 29.42
N GLN A 72 4.80 -10.51 29.18
CA GLN A 72 3.79 -10.43 30.25
C GLN A 72 3.53 -11.79 30.92
N ASN A 73 3.57 -11.80 32.25
CA ASN A 73 3.24 -12.98 33.07
C ASN A 73 1.95 -12.81 33.87
N ASP A 74 1.49 -11.58 34.08
CA ASP A 74 0.23 -11.28 34.74
C ASP A 74 -0.94 -11.16 33.75
N ILE A 75 -2.17 -11.25 34.28
CA ILE A 75 -3.39 -11.24 33.47
C ILE A 75 -3.69 -9.83 32.93
N ALA A 76 -3.43 -8.78 33.71
CA ALA A 76 -3.77 -7.41 33.34
C ALA A 76 -2.89 -6.90 32.19
N GLY A 77 -1.56 -7.10 32.28
CA GLY A 77 -0.60 -6.76 31.25
C GLY A 77 -0.88 -7.50 29.95
N ARG A 78 -1.26 -8.78 30.03
CA ARG A 78 -1.64 -9.58 28.85
C ARG A 78 -2.92 -9.11 28.18
N ILE A 79 -3.97 -8.77 28.94
CA ILE A 79 -5.20 -8.20 28.37
C ILE A 79 -4.89 -6.87 27.66
N SER A 80 -4.04 -6.03 28.27
CA SER A 80 -3.62 -4.76 27.68
C SER A 80 -2.84 -4.98 26.37
N SER A 81 -1.83 -5.86 26.39
CA SER A 81 -1.01 -6.18 25.21
C SER A 81 -1.85 -6.79 24.08
N LYS A 82 -2.81 -7.66 24.42
CA LYS A 82 -3.74 -8.24 23.46
C LYS A 82 -4.67 -7.20 22.83
N THR A 83 -5.18 -6.27 23.62
CA THR A 83 -6.04 -5.18 23.13
C THR A 83 -5.25 -4.26 22.20
N ALA A 84 -4.01 -3.94 22.55
CA ALA A 84 -3.11 -3.15 21.70
C ALA A 84 -2.76 -3.89 20.40
N LEU A 85 -2.52 -5.21 20.47
CA LEU A 85 -2.32 -6.06 19.29
C LEU A 85 -3.54 -6.05 18.35
N GLN A 86 -4.75 -6.21 18.89
CA GLN A 86 -5.98 -6.09 18.11
C GLN A 86 -6.16 -4.70 17.48
N ALA A 87 -5.74 -3.64 18.17
CA ALA A 87 -5.74 -2.30 17.61
C ALA A 87 -4.74 -2.16 16.44
N ALA A 88 -3.57 -2.80 16.53
CA ALA A 88 -2.58 -2.82 15.45
C ALA A 88 -3.11 -3.48 14.17
N PHE A 89 -3.96 -4.52 14.29
CA PHE A 89 -4.60 -5.17 13.15
C PHE A 89 -5.63 -4.29 12.42
N LYS A 90 -6.10 -3.19 13.00
CA LYS A 90 -6.97 -2.23 12.27
C LYS A 90 -6.30 -1.61 11.05
N GLN A 91 -4.97 -1.56 11.03
CA GLN A 91 -4.16 -1.04 9.92
C GLN A 91 -3.68 -2.14 8.96
N ALA A 92 -4.08 -3.40 9.16
CA ALA A 92 -3.61 -4.52 8.35
C ALA A 92 -3.97 -4.36 6.85
N GLN A 93 -5.04 -3.64 6.54
CA GLN A 93 -5.46 -3.39 5.17
C GLN A 93 -4.40 -2.64 4.35
N SER A 94 -3.53 -1.85 4.96
CA SER A 94 -2.51 -1.06 4.25
C SER A 94 -1.46 -1.94 3.57
N LEU A 95 -1.12 -3.10 4.17
CA LEU A 95 -0.27 -4.12 3.54
C LEU A 95 -0.94 -4.74 2.29
N ASN A 96 -2.24 -5.01 2.38
CA ASN A 96 -3.01 -5.53 1.26
C ASN A 96 -3.10 -4.50 0.13
N THR A 97 -3.38 -3.23 0.45
CA THR A 97 -3.39 -2.12 -0.51
C THR A 97 -2.04 -1.99 -1.21
N LEU A 98 -0.93 -2.05 -0.48
CA LEU A 98 0.41 -1.99 -1.05
C LEU A 98 0.69 -3.14 -2.03
N VAL A 99 0.32 -4.38 -1.66
CA VAL A 99 0.43 -5.56 -2.54
C VAL A 99 -0.39 -5.41 -3.82
N ASN A 100 -1.61 -4.88 -3.71
CA ASN A 100 -2.46 -4.68 -4.88
C ASN A 100 -1.90 -3.61 -5.82
N GLU A 101 -1.45 -2.46 -5.28
CA GLU A 101 -0.81 -1.41 -6.08
C GLU A 101 0.47 -1.90 -6.77
N ALA A 102 1.27 -2.71 -6.06
CA ALA A 102 2.47 -3.33 -6.64
C ALA A 102 2.10 -4.31 -7.77
N ASN A 103 1.05 -5.10 -7.60
CA ASN A 103 0.58 -6.02 -8.63
C ASN A 103 0.08 -5.28 -9.89
N GLU A 104 -0.61 -4.15 -9.71
CA GLU A 104 -1.04 -3.29 -10.83
C GLU A 104 0.11 -2.54 -11.51
N SER A 105 1.20 -2.29 -10.78
CA SER A 105 2.38 -1.57 -11.29
C SER A 105 3.44 -2.50 -11.88
N SER A 106 3.42 -3.78 -11.50
CA SER A 106 4.38 -4.77 -11.94
C SER A 106 4.17 -5.19 -13.40
N LYS A 107 5.28 -5.44 -14.10
CA LYS A 107 5.25 -6.03 -15.45
C LYS A 107 4.85 -7.51 -15.42
N GLU A 108 5.12 -8.18 -14.31
CA GLU A 108 4.77 -9.58 -14.07
C GLU A 108 3.83 -9.67 -12.87
N PRO A 109 2.67 -10.33 -12.98
CA PRO A 109 1.75 -10.48 -11.86
C PRO A 109 2.45 -11.09 -10.65
N ILE A 110 2.19 -10.56 -9.47
CA ILE A 110 2.66 -11.15 -8.22
C ILE A 110 1.95 -12.49 -8.04
N THR A 111 2.73 -13.57 -7.97
CA THR A 111 2.18 -14.93 -7.83
C THR A 111 1.87 -15.24 -6.37
N PHE A 112 0.69 -15.82 -6.14
CA PHE A 112 0.24 -16.30 -4.83
C PHE A 112 0.16 -17.83 -4.89
N THR A 113 1.07 -18.54 -4.23
CA THR A 113 1.15 -20.02 -4.33
C THR A 113 0.26 -20.69 -3.30
N LYS A 114 0.21 -20.18 -2.07
CA LYS A 114 -0.55 -20.76 -0.94
C LYS A 114 -1.59 -19.80 -0.37
N ARG A 115 -1.25 -18.52 -0.20
CA ARG A 115 -2.14 -17.51 0.39
C ARG A 115 -1.86 -16.09 -0.08
N THR A 116 -2.90 -15.26 0.01
CA THR A 116 -2.79 -13.81 -0.19
C THR A 116 -2.39 -13.11 1.11
N SER A 117 -1.91 -11.87 1.00
CA SER A 117 -1.67 -10.98 2.14
C SER A 117 -2.89 -10.87 3.05
N ALA A 118 -4.09 -10.68 2.49
CA ALA A 118 -5.33 -10.62 3.25
C ALA A 118 -5.61 -11.90 4.06
N THR A 119 -5.37 -13.08 3.46
CA THR A 119 -5.53 -14.36 4.15
C THR A 119 -4.48 -14.53 5.25
N PHE A 120 -3.22 -14.17 5.02
CA PHE A 120 -2.18 -14.19 6.05
C PHE A 120 -2.58 -13.35 7.26
N LEU A 121 -2.91 -12.08 7.03
CA LEU A 121 -3.23 -11.11 8.07
C LEU A 121 -4.44 -11.54 8.90
N SER A 122 -5.51 -11.98 8.24
CA SER A 122 -6.72 -12.47 8.91
C SER A 122 -6.45 -13.71 9.76
N GLN A 123 -5.64 -14.65 9.28
CA GLN A 123 -5.32 -15.87 10.02
C GLN A 123 -4.44 -15.59 11.24
N VAL A 124 -3.47 -14.67 11.13
CA VAL A 124 -2.65 -14.24 12.27
C VAL A 124 -3.48 -13.45 13.28
N GLU A 125 -4.33 -12.52 12.84
CA GLU A 125 -5.25 -11.79 13.71
C GLU A 125 -6.15 -12.75 14.49
N GLN A 126 -6.79 -13.69 13.80
CA GLN A 126 -7.67 -14.67 14.41
C GLN A 126 -6.93 -15.50 15.45
N SER A 127 -5.73 -15.98 15.12
CA SER A 127 -4.92 -16.84 15.99
C SER A 127 -4.43 -16.10 17.24
N THR A 128 -3.89 -14.89 17.07
CA THR A 128 -3.47 -14.05 18.20
C THR A 128 -4.66 -13.64 19.07
N GLY A 129 -5.86 -13.52 18.49
CA GLY A 129 -7.11 -13.34 19.22
C GLY A 129 -7.53 -14.54 20.09
N MET A 130 -7.08 -15.76 19.78
CA MET A 130 -7.39 -16.96 20.58
C MET A 130 -6.41 -17.16 21.75
N ILE A 131 -5.20 -16.61 21.66
CA ILE A 131 -4.13 -16.80 22.64
C ILE A 131 -4.40 -16.05 23.94
N GLY A 132 -4.04 -16.66 25.07
CA GLY A 132 -4.08 -16.05 26.39
C GLY A 132 -5.48 -15.86 26.96
N ASN A 133 -6.47 -16.62 26.48
CA ASN A 133 -7.86 -16.59 26.97
C ASN A 133 -8.10 -17.46 28.22
N HIS A 134 -7.03 -17.89 28.89
CA HIS A 134 -7.10 -18.74 30.07
C HIS A 134 -6.38 -18.11 31.27
N GLU A 135 -6.70 -18.61 32.46
CA GLU A 135 -6.00 -18.22 33.69
C GLU A 135 -4.57 -18.78 33.71
N GLY A 136 -3.66 -18.10 34.41
CA GLY A 136 -2.25 -18.50 34.48
C GLY A 136 -1.41 -18.02 33.29
N ALA A 137 -0.11 -18.27 33.31
CA ALA A 137 0.84 -17.81 32.27
C ALA A 137 0.56 -18.46 30.91
N LEU A 138 1.00 -17.81 29.81
CA LEU A 138 0.89 -18.37 28.45
C LEU A 138 1.48 -19.78 28.38
N SER A 139 0.76 -20.68 27.69
CA SER A 139 1.23 -22.06 27.48
C SER A 139 2.49 -22.09 26.59
N GLU A 140 3.18 -23.22 26.58
CA GLU A 140 4.34 -23.42 25.70
C GLU A 140 3.95 -23.34 24.21
N SER A 141 2.79 -23.91 23.84
CA SER A 141 2.26 -23.85 22.48
C SER A 141 1.93 -22.41 22.05
N GLU A 142 1.34 -21.61 22.94
CA GLU A 142 1.03 -20.19 22.68
C GLU A 142 2.31 -19.37 22.52
N ARG A 143 3.29 -19.55 23.41
CA ARG A 143 4.59 -18.87 23.32
C ARG A 143 5.33 -19.24 22.04
N SER A 144 5.29 -20.51 21.65
CA SER A 144 5.90 -20.99 20.40
C SER A 144 5.25 -20.34 19.17
N TYR A 145 3.92 -20.23 19.15
CA TYR A 145 3.22 -19.55 18.08
C TYR A 145 3.54 -18.05 18.03
N LEU A 146 3.51 -17.35 19.18
CA LEU A 146 3.84 -15.92 19.23
C LEU A 146 5.27 -15.63 18.78
N LYS A 147 6.23 -16.52 19.06
CA LYS A 147 7.60 -16.42 18.53
C LYS A 147 7.66 -16.56 17.00
N GLN A 148 6.85 -17.45 16.42
CA GLN A 148 6.75 -17.56 14.96
C GLN A 148 6.16 -16.29 14.36
N VAL A 149 5.13 -15.71 14.99
CA VAL A 149 4.57 -14.41 14.56
C VAL A 149 5.62 -13.32 14.66
N GLU A 150 6.37 -13.23 15.76
CA GLU A 150 7.48 -12.28 15.91
C GLU A 150 8.50 -12.43 14.78
N GLU A 151 8.88 -13.67 14.43
CA GLU A 151 9.82 -13.96 13.35
C GLU A 151 9.29 -13.53 11.98
N TRP A 152 8.03 -13.86 11.64
CA TRP A 152 7.42 -13.42 10.38
C TRP A 152 7.38 -11.90 10.28
N TYR A 153 6.96 -11.22 11.36
CA TYR A 153 6.89 -9.76 11.38
C TYR A 153 8.28 -9.09 11.37
N ALA A 154 9.30 -9.72 11.96
CA ALA A 154 10.68 -9.26 11.82
C ALA A 154 11.18 -9.34 10.36
N GLN A 155 10.83 -10.40 9.65
CA GLN A 155 11.16 -10.52 8.22
C GLN A 155 10.41 -9.49 7.36
N LEU A 156 9.12 -9.25 7.66
CA LEU A 156 8.33 -8.20 7.00
C LEU A 156 8.93 -6.81 7.26
N GLN A 157 9.35 -6.53 8.49
CA GLN A 157 9.99 -5.27 8.86
C GLN A 157 11.30 -5.08 8.09
N ALA A 158 12.14 -6.11 8.00
CA ALA A 158 13.39 -6.08 7.26
C ALA A 158 13.20 -5.93 5.73
N ALA A 159 12.05 -6.35 5.20
CA ALA A 159 11.69 -6.06 3.82
C ALA A 159 11.21 -4.60 3.67
N LEU A 160 10.36 -4.11 4.58
CA LEU A 160 9.85 -2.73 4.56
C LEU A 160 10.90 -1.67 4.87
N SER A 161 12.00 -2.01 5.54
CA SER A 161 13.07 -1.05 5.87
C SER A 161 13.78 -0.49 4.65
N THR A 162 13.61 -1.09 3.46
CA THR A 162 14.13 -0.54 2.20
C THR A 162 13.22 0.50 1.58
N PHE A 163 12.02 0.70 2.11
CA PHE A 163 11.10 1.75 1.68
C PHE A 163 11.50 3.06 2.35
N ASP A 164 12.03 4.04 1.61
CA ASP A 164 12.61 5.28 2.17
C ASP A 164 11.78 6.53 1.84
N GLU A 165 10.51 6.35 1.46
CA GLU A 165 9.64 7.45 1.07
C GLU A 165 8.83 7.99 2.25
N ASP A 166 9.46 8.82 3.07
CA ASP A 166 8.80 9.46 4.22
C ASP A 166 8.17 10.82 3.86
N THR A 167 8.44 11.34 2.65
CA THR A 167 7.98 12.67 2.23
C THR A 167 6.78 12.61 1.30
N LEU A 168 5.63 13.09 1.77
CA LEU A 168 4.45 13.29 0.93
C LEU A 168 4.62 14.55 0.07
N SER A 169 5.18 14.39 -1.13
CA SER A 169 5.32 15.47 -2.12
C SER A 169 4.97 14.99 -3.52
N GLU A 170 4.61 15.91 -4.41
CA GLU A 170 4.33 15.56 -5.82
C GLU A 170 5.55 14.94 -6.52
N ILE A 171 6.75 15.39 -6.17
CA ILE A 171 8.00 14.88 -6.74
C ILE A 171 8.25 13.44 -6.29
N ALA A 172 8.09 13.17 -4.99
CA ALA A 172 8.19 11.81 -4.44
C ALA A 172 7.11 10.88 -5.05
N ALA A 173 5.87 11.35 -5.14
CA ALA A 173 4.76 10.62 -5.74
C ALA A 173 4.99 10.26 -7.22
N GLN A 174 5.64 11.13 -7.99
CA GLN A 174 6.01 10.79 -9.37
C GLN A 174 7.21 9.85 -9.43
N THR A 175 8.17 10.01 -8.53
CA THR A 175 9.39 9.19 -8.46
C THR A 175 9.07 7.75 -8.11
N ILE A 176 8.22 7.53 -7.10
CA ILE A 176 7.84 6.18 -6.65
C ILE A 176 7.15 5.38 -7.76
N LEU A 177 6.38 6.03 -8.64
CA LEU A 177 5.73 5.34 -9.78
C LEU A 177 6.70 4.94 -10.90
N VAL A 178 7.92 5.47 -10.91
CA VAL A 178 8.97 5.11 -11.88
C VAL A 178 9.96 4.14 -11.27
N ASP A 179 10.15 4.20 -9.95
CA ASP A 179 11.00 3.27 -9.23
C ASP A 179 10.34 1.89 -9.11
N ASP A 180 11.10 0.84 -9.42
CA ASP A 180 10.68 -0.56 -9.34
C ASP A 180 11.10 -1.20 -7.99
N SER A 181 11.86 -0.47 -7.16
CA SER A 181 12.36 -0.95 -5.87
C SER A 181 11.23 -1.33 -4.92
N TRP A 182 10.18 -0.51 -4.81
CA TRP A 182 9.04 -0.75 -3.93
C TRP A 182 8.18 -1.93 -4.42
N VAL A 183 8.09 -2.16 -5.73
CA VAL A 183 7.41 -3.34 -6.29
C VAL A 183 8.15 -4.61 -5.89
N LYS A 184 9.48 -4.64 -6.02
CA LYS A 184 10.32 -5.78 -5.58
C LYS A 184 10.26 -6.01 -4.08
N MET A 185 10.27 -4.95 -3.29
CA MET A 185 10.07 -5.02 -1.85
C MET A 185 8.70 -5.65 -1.53
N THR A 186 7.66 -5.25 -2.24
CA THR A 186 6.31 -5.78 -2.03
C THR A 186 6.16 -7.23 -2.46
N GLN A 187 6.84 -7.64 -3.54
CA GLN A 187 6.97 -9.05 -3.93
C GLN A 187 7.65 -9.88 -2.82
N LYS A 188 8.70 -9.33 -2.19
CA LYS A 188 9.36 -9.98 -1.05
C LYS A 188 8.42 -10.08 0.16
N LEU A 189 7.64 -9.05 0.47
CA LEU A 189 6.62 -9.11 1.52
C LEU A 189 5.61 -10.22 1.25
N GLN A 190 5.11 -10.30 0.02
CA GLN A 190 4.17 -11.35 -0.37
C GLN A 190 4.80 -12.75 -0.25
N SER A 191 6.07 -12.92 -0.65
CA SER A 191 6.78 -14.20 -0.48
C SER A 191 6.89 -14.60 0.99
N ILE A 192 7.20 -13.67 1.89
CA ILE A 192 7.30 -13.93 3.34
C ILE A 192 5.93 -14.36 3.89
N MET A 193 4.84 -13.75 3.44
CA MET A 193 3.49 -14.13 3.86
C MET A 193 3.03 -15.48 3.27
N ASP A 194 3.52 -15.85 2.08
CA ASP A 194 3.15 -17.07 1.36
C ASP A 194 3.99 -18.30 1.76
N GLU A 195 5.19 -18.09 2.28
CA GLU A 195 6.14 -19.14 2.62
C GLU A 195 5.65 -20.09 3.74
N PRO A 196 5.11 -19.61 4.88
CA PRO A 196 4.74 -20.47 6.00
C PRO A 196 3.66 -21.50 5.63
N ALA A 197 3.93 -22.77 5.92
CA ALA A 197 3.00 -23.87 5.64
C ALA A 197 1.68 -23.74 6.43
N ASN A 198 1.76 -23.28 7.68
CA ASN A 198 0.61 -22.97 8.51
C ASN A 198 0.86 -21.67 9.28
N VAL A 199 -0.16 -20.82 9.36
CA VAL A 199 -0.14 -19.57 10.12
C VAL A 199 -1.28 -19.50 11.14
N MET A 200 -2.11 -20.55 11.20
CA MET A 200 -3.18 -20.68 12.18
C MET A 200 -2.64 -21.36 13.44
N TYR A 201 -2.93 -20.77 14.60
CA TYR A 201 -2.71 -21.43 15.88
C TYR A 201 -3.61 -22.67 15.99
N GLN A 202 -3.03 -23.81 16.34
CA GLN A 202 -3.74 -25.05 16.62
C GLN A 202 -3.56 -25.37 18.10
N PRO A 203 -4.61 -25.24 18.93
CA PRO A 203 -4.51 -25.63 20.33
C PRO A 203 -4.27 -27.15 20.41
N GLU A 204 -3.34 -27.57 21.26
CA GLU A 204 -3.19 -28.99 21.56
C GLU A 204 -4.48 -29.49 22.23
N THR A 205 -5.16 -30.44 21.59
CA THR A 205 -6.36 -31.13 22.10
C THR A 205 -6.01 -32.25 23.05
#